data_AF-A0A7C5VJH8-F1
#
_entry.id   AF-A0A7C5VJH8-F1
#
_cell.length_a   1.000
_cell.length_b   1.000
_cell.length_c   1.000
_cell.angle_alpha   90.00
_cell.angle_beta   90.00
_cell.angle_gamma   90.00
#
_symmetry.space_group_name_H-M   'P 1'
#
loop_
_entity.id
_entity.type
_entity.pdbx_description
1 polymer ?
#
loop_
_entity_poly.entity_id
_entity_poly.type
_entity_poly.pdbx_seq_one_letter_code
_entity_poly.pdbx_strand_id
1 'polypeptide(L)'
;MKRLFAFLLLLGLALAQGLEAIWKAVEVPGGVCADGSPYRFYVSPGDPKKVVIDFQGGGACWNAATCGPESQTYRKRVDVQELLLAQGIYNRLSVANPFQGWTH
;
A
#
# COMPACT_ATOMS: atom_id res chain seq x y z
N MET A 1 8.75 43.57 10.08
CA MET A 1 7.92 42.60 10.84
C MET A 1 6.87 41.89 10.00
N LYS A 2 5.98 42.58 9.27
CA LYS A 2 4.98 41.93 8.37
C LYS A 2 5.57 40.99 7.30
N ARG A 3 6.72 41.36 6.72
CA ARG A 3 7.41 40.52 5.72
C ARG A 3 8.03 39.24 6.29
N LEU A 4 8.49 39.26 7.55
CA LEU A 4 9.00 38.06 8.22
C LEU A 4 7.88 37.08 8.57
N PHE A 5 6.72 37.58 9.01
CA PHE A 5 5.55 36.75 9.28
C PHE A 5 5.01 36.07 8.03
N ALA A 6 4.97 36.77 6.90
CA ALA A 6 4.57 36.17 5.62
C ALA A 6 5.53 35.06 5.17
N PHE A 7 6.85 35.25 5.37
CA PHE A 7 7.86 34.26 5.02
C PHE A 7 7.80 33.02 5.92
N LEU A 8 7.56 33.20 7.22
CA LEU A 8 7.36 32.10 8.18
C LEU A 8 6.08 31.31 7.89
N LEU A 9 5.00 31.98 7.48
CA LEU A 9 3.76 31.31 7.03
C LEU A 9 3.97 30.51 5.74
N LEU A 10 4.68 31.06 4.76
CA LEU A 10 5.02 30.37 3.51
C LEU A 10 5.93 29.14 3.75
N LEU A 11 6.92 29.25 4.64
CA LEU A 11 7.75 28.10 5.03
C LEU A 11 6.93 27.02 5.77
N GLY A 12 6.00 27.43 6.64
CA GLY A 12 5.13 26.51 7.38
C GLY A 12 4.19 25.72 6.46
N LEU A 13 3.61 26.34 5.44
CA LEU A 13 2.80 25.64 4.43
C LEU A 13 3.64 24.69 3.54
N ALA A 14 4.89 25.04 3.23
CA ALA A 14 5.77 24.18 2.43
C ALA A 14 6.16 22.89 3.17
N LEU A 15 6.36 22.97 4.50
CA LEU A 15 6.64 21.80 5.35
C LEU A 15 5.40 20.93 5.63
N ALA A 16 4.19 21.46 5.38
CA ALA A 16 2.93 20.73 5.55
C ALA A 16 2.52 19.91 4.32
N GLN A 17 3.29 19.96 3.22
CA GLN A 17 3.11 19.08 2.08
C GLN A 17 3.54 17.68 2.49
N GLY A 18 2.57 16.91 3.00
CA GLY A 18 2.76 15.57 3.51
C GLY A 18 3.47 14.69 2.49
N LEU A 19 4.44 13.93 2.98
CA LEU A 19 5.09 12.87 2.22
C LEU A 19 3.98 11.94 1.68
N GLU A 20 3.79 11.89 0.36
CA GLU A 20 2.79 10.99 -0.21
C GLU A 20 3.09 9.55 0.22
N ALA A 21 2.05 8.81 0.63
CA ALA A 21 2.21 7.41 0.97
C ALA A 21 2.75 6.64 -0.25
N ILE A 22 3.84 5.89 -0.05
CA ILE A 22 4.47 5.08 -1.09
C ILE A 22 3.46 4.08 -1.68
N TRP A 23 2.60 3.52 -0.85
CA TRP A 23 1.50 2.62 -1.22
C TRP A 23 0.16 3.28 -0.94
N LYS A 24 -0.68 3.40 -1.96
CA LYS A 24 -2.03 3.99 -1.90
C LYS A 24 -3.06 2.88 -1.96
N ALA A 25 -3.97 2.83 -0.99
CA ALA A 25 -5.08 1.88 -1.01
C ALA A 25 -6.06 2.24 -2.12
N VAL A 26 -6.54 1.24 -2.84
CA VAL A 26 -7.62 1.35 -3.82
C VAL A 26 -8.75 0.41 -3.39
N GLU A 27 -9.85 1.01 -2.95
CA GLU A 27 -11.09 0.30 -2.62
C GLU A 27 -11.80 -0.11 -3.91
N VAL A 28 -12.31 -1.35 -3.95
CA VAL A 28 -13.05 -1.86 -5.11
C VAL A 28 -14.54 -1.97 -4.73
N PRO A 29 -15.42 -1.11 -5.29
CA PRO A 29 -16.85 -1.18 -5.01
C PRO A 29 -17.42 -2.56 -5.31
N GLY A 30 -18.06 -3.17 -4.31
CA GLY A 30 -18.65 -4.52 -4.41
C GLY A 30 -17.64 -5.67 -4.29
N GLY A 31 -16.34 -5.39 -4.20
CA GLY A 31 -15.33 -6.41 -3.87
C GLY A 31 -15.37 -6.75 -2.38
N VAL A 32 -15.29 -8.04 -2.05
CA VAL A 32 -15.42 -8.53 -0.67
C VAL A 32 -14.35 -9.60 -0.39
N CYS A 33 -13.72 -9.52 0.77
CA CYS A 33 -12.78 -10.51 1.29
C CYS A 33 -13.52 -11.71 1.91
N ALA A 34 -12.80 -12.81 2.18
CA ALA A 34 -13.39 -14.03 2.74
C ALA A 34 -14.04 -13.84 4.13
N ASP A 35 -13.68 -12.79 4.85
CA ASP A 35 -14.27 -12.41 6.15
C ASP A 35 -15.42 -11.41 6.05
N GLY A 36 -15.85 -11.07 4.83
CA GLY A 36 -16.93 -10.11 4.58
C GLY A 36 -16.50 -8.64 4.58
N SER A 37 -15.23 -8.33 4.88
CA SER A 37 -14.72 -6.96 4.79
C SER A 37 -14.59 -6.48 3.33
N PRO A 38 -14.62 -5.16 3.07
CA PRO A 38 -14.38 -4.62 1.73
C PRO A 38 -13.01 -5.02 1.18
N TYR A 39 -12.97 -5.43 -0.09
CA TYR A 39 -11.72 -5.73 -0.78
C TYR A 39 -11.02 -4.45 -1.21
N ARG A 40 -9.71 -4.42 -0.97
CA ARG A 40 -8.79 -3.37 -1.43
C ARG A 40 -7.47 -3.97 -1.86
N PHE A 41 -6.83 -3.30 -2.81
CA PHE A 41 -5.44 -3.53 -3.18
C PHE A 41 -4.64 -2.24 -2.98
N TYR A 42 -3.33 -2.31 -3.19
CA TYR A 42 -2.44 -1.17 -3.02
C TYR A 42 -1.70 -0.89 -4.31
N VAL A 43 -1.53 0.39 -4.62
CA VAL A 43 -0.76 0.87 -5.78
C VAL A 43 0.32 1.81 -5.30
N SER A 44 1.53 1.57 -5.75
CA SER A 44 2.66 2.48 -5.64
C SER A 44 3.00 3.00 -7.04
N PRO A 45 2.62 4.26 -7.34
CA PRO A 45 2.78 4.83 -8.67
C PRO A 45 4.23 4.83 -9.18
N GLY A 46 4.38 4.67 -10.50
CA GLY A 46 5.64 4.75 -11.23
C GLY A 46 5.38 5.08 -12.70
N ASP A 47 6.15 4.52 -13.61
CA ASP A 47 5.88 4.59 -15.05
C ASP A 47 4.55 3.88 -15.37
N PRO A 48 3.53 4.57 -15.92
CA PRO A 48 2.23 3.96 -16.22
C PRO A 48 2.26 2.97 -17.39
N LYS A 49 3.36 2.92 -18.16
CA LYS A 49 3.54 1.98 -19.27
C LYS A 49 4.24 0.68 -18.84
N LYS A 50 4.65 0.59 -17.58
CA LYS A 50 5.38 -0.55 -17.02
C LYS A 50 4.75 -0.94 -15.68
N VAL A 51 4.04 -2.06 -15.68
CA VAL A 51 3.19 -2.47 -14.55
C VAL A 51 3.64 -3.81 -14.01
N VAL A 52 3.78 -3.91 -12.70
CA VAL A 52 3.84 -5.16 -11.95
C VAL A 52 2.49 -5.39 -11.31
N ILE A 53 1.91 -6.57 -11.52
CA ILE A 53 0.72 -7.00 -10.80
C ILE A 53 1.15 -8.19 -9.95
N ASP A 54 1.09 -8.02 -8.64
CA ASP A 54 1.49 -9.05 -7.67
C ASP A 54 0.30 -9.51 -6.83
N PHE A 55 0.21 -10.82 -6.64
CA PHE A 55 -0.83 -11.46 -5.85
C PHE A 55 -0.22 -11.98 -4.56
N GLN A 56 -0.34 -11.19 -3.48
CA GLN A 56 0.18 -11.57 -2.17
C GLN A 56 -0.37 -12.93 -1.74
N GLY A 57 0.53 -13.86 -1.45
CA GLY A 57 0.16 -15.14 -0.86
C GLY A 57 -0.15 -15.01 0.64
N GLY A 58 -0.29 -16.16 1.29
CA GLY A 58 -0.47 -16.21 2.74
C GLY A 58 -1.46 -17.29 3.16
N GLY A 59 -1.26 -18.52 2.69
CA GLY A 59 -2.09 -19.66 3.07
C GLY A 59 -3.46 -19.71 2.37
N ALA A 60 -4.31 -20.64 2.81
CA ALA A 60 -5.63 -20.89 2.24
C ALA A 60 -6.57 -21.57 3.26
N CYS A 61 -7.86 -21.66 2.92
CA CYS A 61 -8.86 -22.38 3.71
C CYS A 61 -9.81 -23.16 2.79
N TRP A 62 -10.43 -24.23 3.32
CA TRP A 62 -11.19 -25.22 2.51
C TRP A 62 -12.52 -25.64 3.13
N ASN A 63 -12.72 -25.37 4.42
CA ASN A 63 -13.90 -25.80 5.17
C ASN A 63 -14.19 -24.85 6.34
N ALA A 64 -15.34 -24.99 6.99
CA ALA A 64 -15.75 -24.10 8.08
C ALA A 64 -14.71 -23.98 9.22
N ALA A 65 -14.03 -25.08 9.56
CA ALA A 65 -13.00 -25.09 10.59
C ALA A 65 -11.77 -24.26 10.20
N THR A 66 -11.38 -24.26 8.93
CA THR A 66 -10.20 -23.53 8.42
C THR A 66 -10.53 -22.12 7.92
N CYS A 67 -11.79 -21.84 7.56
CA CYS A 67 -12.22 -20.54 7.06
C CYS A 67 -12.79 -19.61 8.16
N GLY A 68 -12.96 -20.12 9.39
CA GLY A 68 -13.53 -19.38 10.50
C GLY A 68 -12.78 -18.07 10.83
N PRO A 69 -13.44 -17.12 11.53
CA PRO A 69 -12.89 -15.79 11.82
C PRO A 69 -11.61 -15.83 12.65
N GLU A 70 -11.47 -16.81 13.53
CA GLU A 70 -10.27 -17.03 14.35
C GLU A 70 -9.16 -17.78 13.61
N SER A 71 -9.40 -18.23 12.37
CA SER A 71 -8.40 -18.97 11.61
C SER A 71 -7.19 -18.10 11.29
N GLN A 72 -6.01 -18.70 11.51
CA GLN A 72 -4.72 -18.17 11.12
C GLN A 72 -4.12 -18.92 9.92
N THR A 73 -4.87 -19.83 9.29
CA THR A 73 -4.36 -20.64 8.16
C THR A 73 -4.26 -19.85 6.87
N TYR A 74 -4.87 -18.67 6.80
CA TYR A 74 -4.84 -17.81 5.63
C TYR A 74 -4.91 -16.31 5.97
N ARG A 75 -4.40 -15.48 5.06
CA ARG A 75 -4.52 -14.02 5.09
C ARG A 75 -5.87 -13.61 4.50
N LYS A 76 -6.67 -12.91 5.30
CA LYS A 76 -8.00 -12.42 4.90
C LYS A 76 -7.93 -11.15 4.05
N ARG A 77 -6.85 -10.36 4.20
CA ARG A 77 -6.65 -9.06 3.58
C ARG A 77 -5.16 -8.74 3.45
N VAL A 78 -4.82 -7.90 2.47
CA VAL A 78 -3.49 -7.30 2.35
C VAL A 78 -3.33 -6.21 3.40
N ASP A 79 -2.16 -6.13 4.05
CA ASP A 79 -1.85 -5.11 5.05
C ASP A 79 -0.76 -4.16 4.54
N VAL A 80 -1.01 -2.84 4.60
CA VAL A 80 -0.03 -1.83 4.15
C VAL A 80 1.28 -1.93 4.95
N GLN A 81 1.21 -2.31 6.22
CA GLN A 81 2.40 -2.42 7.05
C GLN A 81 3.33 -3.53 6.56
N GLU A 82 2.76 -4.62 6.02
CA GLU A 82 3.54 -5.69 5.38
C GLU A 82 4.23 -5.16 4.11
N LEU A 83 3.53 -4.37 3.29
CA LEU A 83 4.09 -3.77 2.07
C LEU A 83 5.22 -2.77 2.35
N LEU A 84 5.12 -2.02 3.45
CA LEU A 84 6.14 -1.04 3.86
C LEU A 84 7.42 -1.70 4.38
N LEU A 85 7.31 -2.89 4.99
CA LEU A 85 8.44 -3.64 5.54
C LEU A 85 9.03 -4.64 4.53
N ALA A 86 8.26 -5.01 3.50
CA ALA A 86 8.64 -5.99 2.50
C ALA A 86 9.90 -5.58 1.71
N GLN A 87 10.72 -6.58 1.40
CA GLN A 87 11.98 -6.41 0.69
C GLN A 87 11.86 -6.90 -0.77
N GLY A 88 12.97 -6.89 -1.52
CA GLY A 88 12.98 -7.32 -2.91
C GLY A 88 12.14 -6.40 -3.79
N ILE A 89 11.17 -6.95 -4.53
CA ILE A 89 10.35 -6.20 -5.50
C ILE A 89 9.45 -5.14 -4.86
N TYR A 90 9.21 -5.23 -3.55
CA TYR A 90 8.43 -4.25 -2.79
C TYR A 90 9.28 -3.06 -2.33
N ASN A 91 10.60 -3.21 -2.21
CA ASN A 91 11.47 -2.12 -1.76
C ASN A 91 11.65 -1.11 -2.90
N ARG A 92 10.84 -0.05 -2.86
CA ARG A 92 10.79 0.99 -3.91
C ARG A 92 12.01 1.91 -3.93
N LEU A 93 12.79 1.93 -2.85
CA LEU A 93 13.97 2.79 -2.71
C LEU A 93 15.28 2.07 -3.08
N SER A 94 15.23 0.75 -3.26
CA SER A 94 16.41 -0.05 -3.59
C SER A 94 16.67 -0.09 -5.10
N VAL A 95 17.90 0.23 -5.50
CA VAL A 95 18.39 0.03 -6.88
C VAL A 95 18.54 -1.45 -7.25
N ALA A 96 18.50 -2.35 -6.26
CA ALA A 96 18.49 -3.80 -6.51
C ALA A 96 17.09 -4.32 -6.88
N ASN A 97 16.05 -3.49 -6.77
CA ASN A 97 14.72 -3.86 -7.23
C ASN A 97 14.67 -3.80 -8.78
N PRO A 98 14.50 -4.92 -9.49
CA PRO A 98 14.47 -4.92 -10.96
C PRO A 98 13.29 -4.14 -11.54
N PHE A 99 12.28 -3.86 -10.73
CA PHE A 99 11.09 -3.07 -11.08
C PHE A 99 11.13 -1.66 -10.48
N GLN A 100 12.30 -1.18 -10.06
CA GLN A 100 12.43 0.19 -9.57
C GLN A 100 11.86 1.19 -10.59
N GLY A 101 10.97 2.07 -10.13
CA GLY A 101 10.29 3.07 -10.96
C GLY A 101 9.11 2.56 -11.78
N TRP A 102 8.78 1.26 -11.78
CA TRP A 102 7.56 0.73 -12.39
C TRP A 102 6.35 1.07 -11.52
N THR A 103 5.15 1.14 -12.13
CA THR A 103 3.92 1.10 -11.33
C THR A 103 3.78 -0.32 -10.79
N HIS A 104 3.61 -0.45 -9.48
CA HIS A 104 3.39 -1.73 -8.81
C HIS A 104 2.10 -1.60 -8.02
#